data_AF-A0AAV5L535-F1
#
_entry.id   AF-A0AAV5L535-F1
#
_cell.length_a   1.000
_cell.length_b   1.000
_cell.length_c   1.000
_cell.angle_alpha   90.00
_cell.angle_beta   90.00
_cell.angle_gamma   90.00
#
_symmetry.space_group_name_H-M   'P 1'
#
loop_
_entity.id
_entity.type
_entity.pdbx_description
1 polymer ?
#
loop_
_entity_poly.entity_id
_entity_poly.type
_entity_poly.pdbx_seq_one_letter_code
_entity_poly.pdbx_strand_id
1 'polypeptide(L)' 'MGGGHGHGHDEPYYLHAKHMYNLDRMKYQGLKMSLGVFTAFSIGVVVPVYAVIFQQKKTASA' A
#
# COMPACT_ATOMS: atom_id res chain seq x y z
N MET A 1 2.42 43.25 28.34
CA MET A 1 1.89 43.90 27.11
C MET A 1 2.86 43.64 25.97
N GLY A 2 2.35 43.14 24.84
CA GLY A 2 3.02 43.07 23.52
C GLY A 2 4.11 42.02 23.40
N GLY A 3 4.11 41.07 22.45
CA GLY A 3 3.32 40.88 21.25
C GLY A 3 4.19 40.09 20.26
N GLY A 4 3.58 39.24 19.43
CA GLY A 4 4.27 38.59 18.30
C GLY A 4 4.09 37.09 18.17
N HIS A 5 2.84 36.63 18.04
CA HIS A 5 2.52 35.37 17.36
C HIS A 5 3.03 35.44 15.92
N GLY A 6 3.98 34.58 15.54
CA GLY A 6 4.46 34.50 14.16
C GLY A 6 5.46 33.37 13.98
N HIS A 7 5.12 32.43 13.10
CA HIS A 7 5.92 31.31 12.58
C HIS A 7 5.86 29.97 13.35
N GLY A 8 4.73 29.28 13.20
CA GLY A 8 4.64 27.82 13.38
C GLY A 8 3.75 27.29 12.29
N HIS A 9 4.35 26.99 11.14
CA HIS A 9 3.68 26.57 9.92
C HIS A 9 2.60 25.50 10.16
N ASP A 10 1.54 25.55 9.37
CA ASP A 10 0.54 24.50 9.18
C ASP A 10 1.17 23.22 8.58
N GLU A 11 2.17 22.66 9.26
CA GLU A 11 2.92 21.51 8.76
C GLU A 11 2.16 20.27 9.19
N PRO A 12 1.75 19.44 8.23
CA PRO A 12 0.94 18.29 8.54
C PRO A 12 1.70 17.32 9.45
N TYR A 13 0.99 16.69 10.40
CA TYR A 13 1.52 15.78 11.43
C TYR A 13 2.51 14.71 10.91
N TYR A 14 2.43 14.34 9.62
CA TYR A 14 3.32 13.39 8.98
C TYR A 14 4.72 13.94 8.64
N LEU A 15 4.94 15.26 8.62
CA LEU A 15 6.22 15.87 8.26
C LEU A 15 7.27 15.80 9.38
N HIS A 16 6.84 15.82 10.65
CA HIS A 16 7.71 15.73 11.84
C HIS A 16 7.46 14.48 12.69
N ALA A 17 6.83 13.44 12.14
CA ALA A 17 6.56 12.22 12.89
C ALA A 17 7.87 11.48 13.24
N LYS A 18 7.99 11.04 14.50
CA LYS A 18 9.17 10.27 14.98
C LYS A 18 9.38 8.94 14.24
N HIS A 19 8.31 8.39 13.66
CA HIS A 19 8.33 7.17 12.88
C HIS A 19 7.81 7.45 11.48
N MET A 20 8.53 6.96 10.45
CA MET A 20 8.15 7.15 9.04
C MET A 20 6.77 6.60 8.70
N TYR A 21 6.36 5.50 9.35
CA TYR A 21 5.04 4.92 9.17
C TYR A 21 4.26 4.94 10.48
N ASN A 22 3.06 5.51 10.43
CA ASN A 22 2.11 5.46 11.53
C ASN A 22 1.09 4.34 11.33
N LEU A 23 1.57 3.09 11.28
CA LEU A 23 0.73 1.92 10.98
C LEU A 23 -0.30 1.64 12.07
N ASP A 24 0.06 1.88 13.34
CA ASP A 24 -0.79 1.65 14.51
C ASP A 24 -2.06 2.53 14.50
N ARG A 25 -1.97 3.73 13.93
CA ARG A 25 -3.14 4.62 13.79
C ARG A 25 -3.99 4.36 12.55
N MET A 26 -3.68 3.31 11.78
CA MET A 26 -4.46 2.95 10.61
C MET A 26 -5.77 2.28 11.02
N LYS A 27 -6.90 2.91 10.72
CA LYS A 27 -8.23 2.31 10.95
C LYS A 27 -8.35 0.98 10.18
N TYR A 28 -8.78 -0.07 10.90
CA TYR A 28 -8.88 -1.45 10.42
C TYR A 28 -7.55 -2.02 9.89
N GLN A 29 -6.43 -1.72 10.57
CA GLN A 29 -5.09 -2.15 10.17
C GLN A 29 -5.02 -3.65 9.85
N GLY A 30 -5.53 -4.53 10.72
CA GLY A 30 -5.48 -5.98 10.50
C GLY A 30 -6.18 -6.41 9.21
N LEU A 31 -7.36 -5.84 8.93
CA LEU A 31 -8.11 -6.11 7.70
C LEU A 31 -7.38 -5.60 6.45
N LYS A 32 -6.82 -4.39 6.51
CA LYS A 32 -6.11 -3.80 5.37
C LYS A 32 -4.81 -4.53 5.07
N MET A 33 -4.06 -4.92 6.09
CA MET A 33 -2.82 -5.66 5.92
C MET A 33 -3.10 -7.07 5.40
N SER A 34 -4.11 -7.78 5.92
CA SER A 34 -4.46 -9.12 5.42
C SER A 34 -4.94 -9.07 3.97
N LEU A 35 -5.82 -8.14 3.61
CA LEU A 35 -6.26 -7.94 2.22
C LEU A 35 -5.11 -7.54 1.30
N GLY A 36 -4.21 -6.67 1.76
CA GLY A 36 -3.03 -6.25 1.01
C GLY A 36 -2.11 -7.43 0.68
N VAL A 37 -1.77 -8.25 1.69
CA VAL A 37 -0.94 -9.45 1.51
C VAL A 37 -1.65 -10.46 0.61
N PHE A 38 -2.93 -10.73 0.85
CA PHE A 38 -3.71 -11.66 0.06
C PHE A 38 -3.77 -11.25 -1.43
N THR A 39 -3.99 -9.97 -1.70
CA THR A 39 -4.04 -9.44 -3.06
C THR A 39 -2.69 -9.57 -3.76
N ALA A 40 -1.60 -9.16 -3.10
CA ALA A 40 -0.26 -9.25 -3.66
C ALA A 40 0.13 -10.70 -3.98
N PHE A 41 -0.14 -11.62 -3.05
CA PHE A 41 0.08 -13.05 -3.25
C PHE A 41 -0.76 -13.60 -4.41
N SER A 42 -2.06 -13.26 -4.45
CA SER A 42 -2.97 -13.71 -5.50
C SER A 42 -2.49 -13.29 -6.89
N ILE A 43 -2.07 -12.03 -7.06
CA ILE A 43 -1.52 -11.55 -8.33
C ILE A 43 -0.23 -12.33 -8.69
N GLY A 44 0.65 -12.54 -7.72
CA GLY A 44 1.90 -13.30 -7.91
C GLY A 44 1.68 -14.74 -8.40
N VAL A 45 0.57 -15.37 -8.04
CA VAL A 45 0.23 -16.74 -8.48
C VAL A 45 -0.61 -16.74 -9.76
N VAL A 46 -1.61 -15.87 -9.86
CA VAL A 46 -2.57 -15.89 -10.98
C VAL A 46 -1.90 -15.53 -12.30
N VAL A 47 -1.00 -14.54 -12.31
CA VAL A 47 -0.31 -14.10 -13.54
C VAL A 47 0.50 -15.22 -14.21
N PRO A 48 1.43 -15.93 -13.53
CA PRO A 48 2.19 -16.99 -14.17
C PRO A 48 1.32 -18.19 -14.57
N VAL A 49 0.31 -18.57 -13.77
CA VAL A 49 -0.63 -19.64 -14.14
C VAL A 49 -1.37 -19.29 -15.42
N TYR A 50 -1.88 -18.06 -15.52
CA TYR A 50 -2.55 -17.59 -16.72
C TYR A 50 -1.62 -17.56 -17.93
N ALA A 51 -0.36 -17.14 -17.74
CA ALA A 51 0.63 -17.15 -18.81
C ALA A 51 0.89 -18.57 -19.36
N VAL A 52 0.98 -19.58 -18.49
CA VAL A 52 1.10 -20.99 -18.91
C VAL A 52 -0.13 -21.44 -19.70
N ILE A 53 -1.33 -21.18 -19.19
CA ILE A 53 -2.58 -21.53 -19.87
C ILE A 53 -2.66 -20.88 -21.26
N PHE A 54 -2.29 -19.60 -21.35
CA PHE A 54 -2.29 -18.86 -22.61
C PHE A 54 -1.30 -19.46 -23.62
N GLN A 55 -0.09 -19.81 -23.19
CA GLN A 55 0.92 -20.42 -24.05
C GLN A 55 0.51 -21.82 -24.51
N GLN A 56 -0.04 -22.65 -23.61
CA GLN A 56 -0.56 -23.97 -23.98
C GLN A 56 -1.69 -23.87 -25.01
N LYS A 57 -2.61 -22.90 -24.87
CA LYS A 57 -3.67 -22.65 -25.85
C LYS A 57 -3.12 -22.27 -27.22
N LYS A 58 -2.04 -21.47 -27.28
CA LYS A 58 -1.39 -21.14 -28.54
C LYS A 58 -0.72 -22.35 -29.19
N THR A 59 -0.03 -23.19 -28.42
CA THR A 59 0.60 -24.42 -28.93
C THR A 59 -0.42 -25.46 -29.37
N ALA A 60 -1.53 -25.61 -28.65
CA ALA A 60 -2.58 -26.57 -29.00
C ALA A 60 -3.44 -26.15 -30.21
N SER A 61 -3.39 -24.88 -30.61
CA SER A 61 -4.12 -24.34 -31.75
C SER A 61 -3.29 -24.30 -33.04
N ALA A 62 -2.05 -24.81 -33.01
CA ALA A 62 -1.12 -24.87 -34.14
C ALA A 62 -1.08 -26.26 -34.78
#